data_AF-G3QYR6-F1
#
_entry.id   AF-G3QYR6-F1
#
_cell.length_a   1.000
_cell.length_b   1.000
_cell.length_c   1.000
_cell.angle_alpha   90.00
_cell.angle_beta   90.00
_cell.angle_gamma   90.00
#
_symmetry.space_group_name_H-M   'P 1'
#
loop_
_entity.id
_entity.type
_entity.pdbx_description
1 polymer ?
#
loop_
_entity_poly.entity_id
_entity_poly.type
_entity_poly.pdbx_seq_one_letter_code
_entity_poly.pdbx_strand_id
1 'polypeptide(L)'
;QVSPSPLLAAPEEDEDEAEAEDPERPNAGAGGGRSGGGGSSVSGGGGGGGAGAGGCGGPGGALTRRAVTLRVLLKDALLEPGAGVLSIYYLGKKFLGDLQPDGRIMWQETGQTFNSPSAWATHCKKLVNPAKKSGCGWASVKYKGQKLDKYKATWLRLHQLHTPATAADESPASEGEEEELLMEEEEEDVLAGVSAEDKSRRPLGKSPSEPAHPEATTPGKRVDSKIRVPVRYCMLGSRDLARNPHTLVEVTSFAAINKFQPFNVAVSSNVLFLLDFHSHLTRSEVVGYLGGRWDINSQMLTVLRAFPCRSRLGDAETAAAIEEEIYQSLFLRGLSLVGWYHSHPHSPALPSLQDIDAQMDYQLRLQGSSNGFQPCLALLCSPYYSGNPGPESKISPFWVMPPPEQRPSDYGIPMDVEMAYVQDSFLTNDILHEMMLLVEFYKGSPDLVRLQEPWSQEHTYLDKLKISLASRTPKDQSLCHVLEQVCGVLKQGS
;
A
#
# COMPACT_ATOMS: atom_id res chain seq x y z
N GLN A 1 17.12 -9.53 -8.83
CA GLN A 1 16.54 -8.85 -7.65
C GLN A 1 15.46 -9.78 -7.11
N VAL A 2 15.28 -9.89 -5.79
CA VAL A 2 14.29 -10.79 -5.15
C VAL A 2 13.19 -9.99 -4.43
N SER A 3 12.90 -8.84 -5.01
CA SER A 3 11.77 -7.97 -4.69
C SER A 3 11.07 -7.76 -6.02
N PRO A 4 9.73 -7.80 -6.10
CA PRO A 4 9.01 -7.69 -7.37
C PRO A 4 9.23 -6.31 -7.99
N SER A 5 9.12 -6.14 -9.32
CA SER A 5 9.42 -4.83 -9.91
C SER A 5 8.40 -3.80 -9.42
N PRO A 6 8.73 -2.51 -9.32
CA PRO A 6 7.72 -1.54 -8.94
C PRO A 6 6.67 -1.40 -10.04
N LEU A 7 5.48 -1.96 -9.81
CA LEU A 7 4.27 -1.66 -10.57
C LEU A 7 4.18 -0.14 -10.79
N LEU A 8 4.24 0.26 -12.07
CA LEU A 8 4.00 1.65 -12.46
C LEU A 8 2.59 2.02 -11.98
N ALA A 9 2.48 3.19 -11.34
CA ALA A 9 1.18 3.82 -11.17
C ALA A 9 0.53 4.00 -12.55
N ALA A 10 -0.80 4.00 -12.59
CA ALA A 10 -1.55 4.18 -13.83
C ALA A 10 -0.98 5.35 -14.65
N PRO A 11 -0.82 5.21 -15.98
CA PRO A 11 -0.57 6.39 -16.80
C PRO A 11 -1.70 7.41 -16.55
N GLU A 12 -1.32 8.66 -16.29
CA GLU A 12 -2.30 9.75 -16.27
C GLU A 12 -2.89 9.88 -17.69
N GLU A 13 -4.18 10.15 -17.79
CA GLU A 13 -4.85 10.33 -19.08
C GLU A 13 -4.39 11.66 -19.69
N ASP A 14 -3.46 11.60 -20.65
CA ASP A 14 -3.07 12.74 -21.48
C ASP A 14 -4.26 13.15 -22.38
N GLU A 15 -5.11 14.05 -21.88
CA GLU A 15 -6.12 14.75 -22.70
C GLU A 15 -5.43 15.82 -23.56
N ASP A 16 -5.05 15.47 -24.78
CA ASP A 16 -4.60 16.41 -25.82
C ASP A 16 -5.69 17.46 -26.12
N GLU A 17 -5.53 18.69 -25.61
CA GLU A 17 -6.33 19.85 -26.03
C GLU A 17 -5.94 20.31 -27.45
N ALA A 18 -6.59 19.72 -28.45
CA ALA A 18 -6.59 20.25 -29.81
C ALA A 18 -7.54 21.45 -29.92
N GLU A 19 -7.06 22.67 -29.65
CA GLU A 19 -7.85 23.88 -29.86
C GLU A 19 -8.24 24.06 -31.33
N ALA A 20 -9.52 24.33 -31.56
CA ALA A 20 -10.07 24.67 -32.87
C ALA A 20 -10.38 26.17 -32.93
N GLU A 21 -9.60 26.92 -33.71
CA GLU A 21 -9.98 28.25 -34.19
C GLU A 21 -10.44 28.20 -35.65
N ASP A 22 -11.65 28.69 -35.90
CA ASP A 22 -12.11 29.23 -37.18
C ASP A 22 -12.72 30.60 -36.87
N PRO A 23 -12.31 31.66 -37.59
CA PRO A 23 -13.36 32.47 -38.17
C PRO A 23 -13.12 32.98 -39.60
N GLU A 24 -14.23 32.94 -40.34
CA GLU A 24 -14.68 33.84 -41.43
C GLU A 24 -14.58 33.43 -42.91
N ARG A 25 -15.77 33.48 -43.52
CA ARG A 25 -16.20 33.33 -44.92
C ARG A 25 -15.92 34.62 -45.74
N PRO A 26 -16.35 34.73 -47.03
CA PRO A 26 -16.44 33.74 -48.13
C PRO A 26 -15.90 34.27 -49.50
N ASN A 27 -15.64 33.42 -50.50
CA ASN A 27 -16.23 33.63 -51.85
C ASN A 27 -16.20 32.42 -52.81
N ALA A 28 -17.00 32.55 -53.89
CA ALA A 28 -17.35 31.59 -54.94
C ALA A 28 -16.19 31.03 -55.81
N GLY A 29 -16.43 29.87 -56.47
CA GLY A 29 -15.56 29.34 -57.53
C GLY A 29 -15.97 27.98 -58.14
N ALA A 30 -16.79 28.00 -59.19
CA ALA A 30 -17.38 26.88 -59.96
C ALA A 30 -16.52 25.67 -60.43
N GLY A 31 -17.19 24.52 -60.61
CA GLY A 31 -16.84 23.42 -61.55
C GLY A 31 -16.10 22.21 -60.94
N GLY A 32 -16.28 20.94 -61.37
CA GLY A 32 -17.20 20.36 -62.36
C GLY A 32 -16.81 18.90 -62.74
N GLY A 33 -17.78 18.05 -63.15
CA GLY A 33 -17.56 16.63 -63.57
C GLY A 33 -17.82 15.62 -62.43
N ARG A 34 -18.68 14.58 -62.53
CA ARG A 34 -18.86 13.48 -63.54
C ARG A 34 -17.60 12.59 -63.63
N SER A 35 -17.65 11.25 -63.53
CA SER A 35 -18.80 10.31 -63.57
C SER A 35 -18.46 8.88 -63.10
N GLY A 36 -19.50 8.14 -62.68
CA GLY A 36 -19.58 6.65 -62.73
C GLY A 36 -19.57 6.00 -61.34
N GLY A 37 -20.50 5.13 -60.93
CA GLY A 37 -21.52 4.34 -61.63
C GLY A 37 -21.19 2.84 -61.48
N GLY A 38 -22.08 1.95 -61.01
CA GLY A 38 -23.43 2.13 -60.46
C GLY A 38 -24.14 0.79 -60.19
N GLY A 39 -25.26 0.81 -59.44
CA GLY A 39 -26.17 -0.34 -59.20
C GLY A 39 -25.65 -1.41 -58.21
N SER A 40 -26.45 -2.16 -57.44
CA SER A 40 -27.92 -2.24 -57.19
C SER A 40 -28.13 -3.05 -55.88
N SER A 41 -29.27 -3.14 -55.19
CA SER A 41 -30.65 -2.61 -55.34
C SER A 41 -31.34 -2.63 -53.95
N VAL A 42 -31.92 -1.52 -53.48
CA VAL A 42 -33.37 -1.21 -53.46
C VAL A 42 -34.26 -2.08 -52.54
N SER A 43 -34.71 -1.44 -51.44
CA SER A 43 -35.94 -1.66 -50.64
C SER A 43 -36.20 -3.02 -49.99
N GLY A 44 -36.83 -3.12 -48.81
CA GLY A 44 -37.36 -2.13 -47.84
C GLY A 44 -37.98 -2.93 -46.68
N GLY A 45 -38.37 -2.38 -45.53
CA GLY A 45 -38.39 -1.02 -45.03
C GLY A 45 -39.24 -0.99 -43.75
N GLY A 46 -38.91 -0.07 -42.83
CA GLY A 46 -39.82 0.50 -41.82
C GLY A 46 -40.26 -0.40 -40.66
N GLY A 47 -40.21 0.05 -39.40
CA GLY A 47 -39.71 1.30 -38.84
C GLY A 47 -40.24 1.51 -37.41
N GLY A 48 -39.78 2.57 -36.74
CA GLY A 48 -40.46 3.12 -35.56
C GLY A 48 -39.80 2.89 -34.20
N GLY A 49 -39.14 3.96 -33.70
CA GLY A 49 -39.40 4.53 -32.38
C GLY A 49 -38.90 3.82 -31.12
N GLY A 50 -38.23 4.56 -30.25
CA GLY A 50 -38.06 4.18 -28.84
C GLY A 50 -36.67 4.41 -28.27
N ALA A 51 -36.29 5.67 -28.04
CA ALA A 51 -35.17 5.97 -27.14
C ALA A 51 -35.60 5.65 -25.69
N GLY A 52 -35.22 4.47 -25.18
CA GLY A 52 -35.46 4.06 -23.80
C GLY A 52 -34.22 4.32 -22.93
N ALA A 53 -34.31 5.29 -22.02
CA ALA A 53 -33.25 5.55 -21.05
C ALA A 53 -33.15 4.39 -20.03
N GLY A 54 -32.10 3.59 -20.13
CA GLY A 54 -31.77 2.53 -19.18
C GLY A 54 -31.21 3.10 -17.87
N GLY A 55 -32.08 3.56 -16.97
CA GLY A 55 -31.69 4.06 -15.65
C GLY A 55 -31.18 2.94 -14.74
N CYS A 56 -29.87 2.78 -14.61
CA CYS A 56 -29.23 1.89 -13.64
C CYS A 56 -29.18 2.52 -12.23
N GLY A 57 -30.34 2.54 -11.56
CA GLY A 57 -30.42 2.90 -10.13
C GLY A 57 -29.81 1.83 -9.23
N GLY A 58 -28.51 1.92 -8.94
CA GLY A 58 -27.84 1.11 -7.91
C GLY A 58 -28.07 1.65 -6.50
N PRO A 59 -28.31 0.80 -5.48
CA PRO A 59 -28.71 1.27 -4.14
C PRO A 59 -27.54 1.83 -3.32
N GLY A 60 -27.61 3.13 -3.04
CA GLY A 60 -27.22 3.77 -1.77
C GLY A 60 -25.93 3.33 -1.07
N GLY A 61 -24.76 3.65 -1.62
CA GLY A 61 -23.52 3.65 -0.84
C GLY A 61 -23.52 4.77 0.21
N ALA A 62 -23.34 4.44 1.49
CA ALA A 62 -23.35 5.40 2.59
C ALA A 62 -22.22 6.45 2.45
N LEU A 63 -22.59 7.71 2.20
CA LEU A 63 -21.65 8.81 1.98
C LEU A 63 -20.95 9.21 3.30
N THR A 64 -19.65 8.93 3.40
CA THR A 64 -18.84 9.24 4.59
C THR A 64 -18.64 10.75 4.77
N ARG A 65 -18.31 11.19 6.00
CA ARG A 65 -18.09 12.63 6.33
C ARG A 65 -17.00 13.33 5.50
N ARG A 66 -16.19 12.61 4.72
CA ARG A 66 -15.16 13.18 3.83
C ARG A 66 -15.63 13.42 2.38
N ALA A 67 -16.77 12.87 1.94
CA ALA A 67 -17.28 13.04 0.57
C ALA A 67 -17.96 14.41 0.29
N VAL A 68 -18.24 15.20 1.33
CA VAL A 68 -18.96 16.48 1.19
C VAL A 68 -18.05 17.58 0.63
N THR A 69 -18.22 17.91 -0.65
CA THR A 69 -17.56 19.03 -1.34
C THR A 69 -18.51 20.23 -1.48
N LEU A 70 -17.99 21.39 -1.91
CA LEU A 70 -18.85 22.53 -2.28
C LEU A 70 -19.82 22.15 -3.41
N ARG A 71 -19.38 21.35 -4.38
CA ARG A 71 -20.22 20.83 -5.48
C ARG A 71 -21.38 19.96 -4.97
N VAL A 72 -21.17 19.14 -3.94
CA VAL A 72 -22.25 18.35 -3.30
C VAL A 72 -23.26 19.28 -2.62
N LEU A 73 -22.80 20.27 -1.86
CA LEU A 73 -23.68 21.22 -1.19
C LEU A 73 -24.44 22.15 -2.16
N LEU A 74 -23.85 22.46 -3.33
CA LEU A 74 -24.51 23.16 -4.43
C LEU A 74 -25.58 22.29 -5.12
N LYS A 75 -25.24 21.02 -5.42
CA LYS A 75 -26.15 20.06 -6.07
C LYS A 75 -27.42 19.85 -5.26
N ASP A 76 -27.29 19.79 -3.93
CA ASP A 76 -28.41 19.57 -3.01
C ASP A 76 -28.97 20.90 -2.45
N ALA A 77 -28.74 22.01 -3.16
CA ALA A 77 -29.30 23.35 -2.93
C ALA A 77 -29.11 23.95 -1.51
N LEU A 78 -28.10 23.50 -0.76
CA LEU A 78 -27.70 24.06 0.54
C LEU A 78 -26.80 25.29 0.41
N LEU A 79 -26.18 25.47 -0.76
CA LEU A 79 -25.43 26.65 -1.16
C LEU A 79 -25.95 27.13 -2.51
N GLU A 80 -25.77 28.41 -2.81
CA GLU A 80 -26.05 29.01 -4.11
C GLU A 80 -24.76 29.65 -4.66
N PRO A 81 -24.49 29.56 -5.97
CA PRO A 81 -23.43 30.33 -6.59
C PRO A 81 -23.68 31.84 -6.45
N GLY A 82 -22.61 32.64 -6.39
CA GLY A 82 -22.76 34.08 -6.30
C GLY A 82 -21.47 34.83 -5.97
N ALA A 83 -21.46 36.12 -6.27
CA ALA A 83 -20.35 37.00 -5.98
C ALA A 83 -20.29 37.39 -4.50
N GLY A 84 -19.09 37.37 -3.90
CA GLY A 84 -18.81 37.81 -2.54
C GLY A 84 -19.44 36.95 -1.43
N VAL A 85 -20.04 35.81 -1.78
CA VAL A 85 -20.78 34.95 -0.84
C VAL A 85 -19.87 34.19 0.11
N LEU A 86 -18.59 33.99 -0.24
CA LEU A 86 -17.58 33.37 0.62
C LEU A 86 -16.67 34.42 1.24
N SER A 87 -16.25 34.18 2.49
CA SER A 87 -15.33 35.06 3.20
C SER A 87 -14.41 34.31 4.18
N ILE A 88 -13.20 34.83 4.35
CA ILE A 88 -12.25 34.40 5.37
C ILE A 88 -11.86 35.63 6.21
N TYR A 89 -11.78 35.46 7.53
CA TYR A 89 -11.21 36.48 8.42
C TYR A 89 -9.98 35.91 9.14
N TYR A 90 -8.84 36.59 9.03
CA TYR A 90 -7.58 36.13 9.61
C TYR A 90 -6.68 37.31 9.97
N LEU A 91 -6.26 37.39 11.25
CA LEU A 91 -5.37 38.44 11.79
C LEU A 91 -5.78 39.87 11.35
N GLY A 92 -7.04 40.22 11.56
CA GLY A 92 -7.60 41.54 11.22
C GLY A 92 -8.00 41.72 9.74
N LYS A 93 -7.50 40.90 8.81
CA LYS A 93 -7.82 41.00 7.38
C LYS A 93 -9.03 40.15 7.00
N LYS A 94 -9.89 40.68 6.13
CA LYS A 94 -11.03 39.99 5.53
C LYS A 94 -10.78 39.78 4.04
N PHE A 95 -10.89 38.54 3.58
CA PHE A 95 -10.83 38.16 2.17
C PHE A 95 -12.23 37.78 1.69
N LEU A 96 -12.57 38.09 0.44
CA LEU A 96 -13.86 37.80 -0.20
C LEU A 96 -13.68 36.91 -1.43
N GLY A 97 -14.60 35.96 -1.62
CA GLY A 97 -14.56 35.03 -2.73
C GLY A 97 -15.95 34.76 -3.30
N ASP A 98 -15.98 34.52 -4.59
CA ASP A 98 -17.16 34.16 -5.36
C ASP A 98 -17.27 32.63 -5.40
N LEU A 99 -18.47 32.09 -5.21
CA LEU A 99 -18.74 30.66 -5.36
C LEU A 99 -19.23 30.41 -6.79
N GLN A 100 -18.46 29.64 -7.55
CA GLN A 100 -18.81 29.29 -8.93
C GLN A 100 -19.79 28.09 -8.98
N PRO A 101 -20.61 27.96 -10.05
CA PRO A 101 -21.59 26.87 -10.19
C PRO A 101 -21.00 25.46 -10.16
N ASP A 102 -19.73 25.30 -10.53
CA ASP A 102 -19.02 24.04 -10.54
C ASP A 102 -18.41 23.65 -9.17
N GLY A 103 -18.54 24.52 -8.16
CA GLY A 103 -17.97 24.35 -6.82
C GLY A 103 -16.56 24.92 -6.61
N ARG A 104 -15.97 25.59 -7.60
CA ARG A 104 -14.71 26.34 -7.43
C ARG A 104 -14.95 27.68 -6.73
N ILE A 105 -13.86 28.26 -6.19
CA ILE A 105 -13.86 29.55 -5.49
C ILE A 105 -12.99 30.53 -6.26
N MET A 106 -13.53 31.66 -6.71
CA MET A 106 -12.75 32.74 -7.34
C MET A 106 -12.48 33.84 -6.30
N TRP A 107 -11.21 34.26 -6.14
CA TRP A 107 -10.84 35.31 -5.20
C TRP A 107 -11.01 36.69 -5.84
N GLN A 108 -11.80 37.57 -5.22
CA GLN A 108 -12.23 38.83 -5.83
C GLN A 108 -11.09 39.84 -6.09
N GLU A 109 -9.99 39.77 -5.36
CA GLU A 109 -8.90 40.77 -5.47
C GLU A 109 -7.98 40.50 -6.69
N THR A 110 -7.93 39.27 -7.21
CA THR A 110 -7.03 38.89 -8.32
C THR A 110 -7.67 38.05 -9.41
N GLY A 111 -8.92 37.61 -9.25
CA GLY A 111 -9.59 36.67 -10.16
C GLY A 111 -9.08 35.22 -10.08
N GLN A 112 -8.09 34.93 -9.22
CA GLN A 112 -7.52 33.60 -9.10
C GLN A 112 -8.56 32.58 -8.60
N THR A 113 -8.66 31.44 -9.29
CA THR A 113 -9.65 30.39 -9.00
C THR A 113 -9.00 29.22 -8.24
N PHE A 114 -9.72 28.68 -7.27
CA PHE A 114 -9.27 27.63 -6.34
C PHE A 114 -10.25 26.44 -6.33
N ASN A 115 -9.70 25.23 -6.46
CA ASN A 115 -10.46 23.99 -6.52
C ASN A 115 -11.01 23.50 -5.16
N SER A 116 -10.69 24.17 -4.04
CA SER A 116 -11.26 23.82 -2.72
C SER A 116 -11.21 24.95 -1.69
N PRO A 117 -12.09 24.93 -0.66
CA PRO A 117 -12.02 25.83 0.49
C PRO A 117 -10.67 25.81 1.22
N SER A 118 -9.99 24.66 1.26
CA SER A 118 -8.70 24.51 1.95
C SER A 118 -7.53 25.12 1.17
N ALA A 119 -7.56 25.03 -0.17
CA ALA A 119 -6.59 25.70 -1.03
C ALA A 119 -6.71 27.23 -0.89
N TRP A 120 -7.92 27.77 -1.03
CA TRP A 120 -8.19 29.21 -0.87
C TRP A 120 -7.83 29.71 0.54
N ALA A 121 -8.24 28.99 1.59
CA ALA A 121 -7.91 29.37 2.96
C ALA A 121 -6.41 29.31 3.29
N THR A 122 -5.65 28.40 2.67
CA THR A 122 -4.19 28.35 2.83
C THR A 122 -3.53 29.51 2.11
N HIS A 123 -3.99 29.84 0.89
CA HIS A 123 -3.51 31.00 0.13
C HIS A 123 -3.71 32.32 0.90
N CYS A 124 -4.95 32.63 1.31
CA CYS A 124 -5.27 33.83 2.08
C CYS A 124 -4.46 33.94 3.39
N LYS A 125 -4.17 32.82 4.06
CA LYS A 125 -3.37 32.83 5.30
C LYS A 125 -1.87 33.05 5.05
N LYS A 126 -1.31 32.49 3.97
CA LYS A 126 0.10 32.71 3.58
C LYS A 126 0.38 34.17 3.22
N LEU A 127 -0.58 34.87 2.61
CA LEU A 127 -0.50 36.32 2.33
C LEU A 127 -0.40 37.20 3.60
N VAL A 128 -0.73 36.66 4.78
CA VAL A 128 -0.65 37.40 6.06
C VAL A 128 0.46 36.85 6.97
N ASN A 129 0.76 35.56 6.89
CA ASN A 129 1.88 34.92 7.60
C ASN A 129 2.57 33.89 6.68
N PRO A 130 3.70 34.25 6.04
CA PRO A 130 4.41 33.36 5.11
C PRO A 130 4.94 32.06 5.73
N ALA A 131 5.19 32.02 7.05
CA ALA A 131 5.69 30.82 7.74
C ALA A 131 4.62 29.72 7.90
N LYS A 132 3.34 30.02 7.62
CA LYS A 132 2.22 29.10 7.88
C LYS A 132 2.03 28.09 6.75
N LYS A 133 2.46 26.85 6.99
CA LYS A 133 2.40 25.76 5.99
C LYS A 133 0.98 25.24 5.69
N SER A 134 0.03 25.33 6.63
CA SER A 134 -1.30 24.67 6.52
C SER A 134 -2.47 25.51 7.09
N GLY A 135 -3.68 25.30 6.56
CA GLY A 135 -4.91 25.90 7.11
C GLY A 135 -6.18 25.08 6.87
N CYS A 136 -6.98 24.81 7.91
CA CYS A 136 -8.27 24.13 7.79
C CYS A 136 -9.30 25.02 7.06
N GLY A 137 -9.65 24.66 5.82
CA GLY A 137 -10.58 25.42 4.97
C GLY A 137 -12.00 25.52 5.54
N TRP A 138 -12.62 24.37 5.82
CA TRP A 138 -14.03 24.27 6.24
C TRP A 138 -14.37 25.04 7.52
N ALA A 139 -13.46 25.08 8.49
CA ALA A 139 -13.63 25.83 9.74
C ALA A 139 -13.33 27.34 9.62
N SER A 140 -12.63 27.76 8.55
CA SER A 140 -12.17 29.15 8.34
C SER A 140 -13.01 29.92 7.33
N VAL A 141 -13.50 29.25 6.29
CA VAL A 141 -14.34 29.84 5.24
C VAL A 141 -15.78 29.94 5.74
N LYS A 142 -16.38 31.11 5.54
CA LYS A 142 -17.78 31.40 5.84
C LYS A 142 -18.56 31.68 4.56
N TYR A 143 -19.67 30.99 4.35
CA TYR A 143 -20.68 31.30 3.33
C TYR A 143 -21.79 32.15 3.95
N LYS A 144 -22.13 33.30 3.32
CA LYS A 144 -23.13 34.28 3.80
C LYS A 144 -23.02 34.56 5.33
N GLY A 145 -21.79 34.63 5.85
CA GLY A 145 -21.47 34.89 7.26
C GLY A 145 -21.38 33.66 8.19
N GLN A 146 -21.86 32.48 7.78
CA GLN A 146 -21.80 31.24 8.58
C GLN A 146 -20.67 30.30 8.09
N LYS A 147 -19.97 29.63 9.02
CA LYS A 147 -18.88 28.69 8.68
C LYS A 147 -19.38 27.54 7.79
N LEU A 148 -18.64 27.18 6.74
CA LEU A 148 -18.99 26.06 5.84
C LEU A 148 -19.16 24.73 6.59
N ASP A 149 -18.42 24.54 7.68
CA ASP A 149 -18.55 23.38 8.57
C ASP A 149 -19.98 23.16 9.11
N LYS A 150 -20.75 24.23 9.35
CA LYS A 150 -22.16 24.12 9.77
C LYS A 150 -23.03 23.53 8.66
N TYR A 151 -22.89 24.03 7.42
CA TYR A 151 -23.62 23.50 6.26
C TYR A 151 -23.28 22.03 6.00
N LYS A 152 -22.00 21.68 6.13
CA LYS A 152 -21.52 20.29 6.03
C LYS A 152 -22.14 19.39 7.11
N ALA A 153 -22.20 19.83 8.37
CA ALA A 153 -22.85 19.09 9.45
C ALA A 153 -24.37 18.94 9.23
N THR A 154 -25.05 19.98 8.74
CA THR A 154 -26.48 19.93 8.41
C THR A 154 -26.78 18.94 7.28
N TRP A 155 -25.99 18.97 6.19
CA TRP A 155 -26.13 18.03 5.08
C TRP A 155 -25.98 16.57 5.55
N LEU A 156 -24.97 16.30 6.40
CA LEU A 156 -24.73 14.97 6.97
C LEU A 156 -25.90 14.49 7.84
N ARG A 157 -26.50 15.37 8.65
CA ARG A 157 -27.68 15.04 9.47
C ARG A 157 -28.91 14.71 8.61
N LEU A 158 -29.15 15.46 7.53
CA LEU A 158 -30.27 15.22 6.61
C LEU A 158 -30.14 13.90 5.85
N HIS A 159 -28.92 13.53 5.45
CA HIS A 159 -28.66 12.28 4.72
C HIS A 159 -28.53 11.05 5.63
N GLN A 160 -28.20 11.19 6.91
CA GLN A 160 -28.24 10.09 7.88
C GLN A 160 -29.66 9.67 8.25
N LEU A 161 -30.64 10.56 8.14
CA LEU A 161 -32.06 10.27 8.42
C LEU A 161 -32.78 9.51 7.30
N HIS A 162 -32.17 9.36 6.12
CA HIS A 162 -32.77 8.68 4.96
C HIS A 162 -32.27 7.25 4.73
N THR A 163 -31.44 6.71 5.62
CA THR A 163 -31.09 5.28 5.63
C THR A 163 -32.15 4.52 6.44
N PRO A 164 -32.93 3.60 5.84
CA PRO A 164 -33.95 2.86 6.59
C PRO A 164 -33.30 1.94 7.64
N ALA A 165 -33.60 2.21 8.91
CA ALA A 165 -33.03 1.48 10.04
C ALA A 165 -33.74 0.14 10.25
N THR A 166 -32.99 -0.97 10.21
CA THR A 166 -33.43 -2.27 10.71
C THR A 166 -32.88 -2.51 12.11
N ALA A 167 -33.79 -2.45 13.11
CA ALA A 167 -33.67 -2.94 14.48
C ALA A 167 -32.51 -2.42 15.36
N ALA A 168 -32.89 -1.74 16.45
CA ALA A 168 -32.01 -1.43 17.57
C ALA A 168 -31.86 -2.65 18.51
N ASP A 169 -30.83 -2.63 19.36
CA ASP A 169 -31.08 -2.78 20.80
C ASP A 169 -30.05 -2.01 21.67
N GLU A 170 -30.43 -1.84 22.93
CA GLU A 170 -30.01 -0.90 23.99
C GLU A 170 -28.57 -0.33 24.11
N SER A 171 -28.55 0.92 24.56
CA SER A 171 -27.51 1.53 25.41
C SER A 171 -28.17 2.06 26.70
N PRO A 172 -27.45 2.10 27.83
CA PRO A 172 -27.21 3.38 28.51
C PRO A 172 -25.71 3.56 28.85
N ALA A 173 -25.05 4.67 28.49
CA ALA A 173 -25.10 5.97 29.15
C ALA A 173 -24.31 6.03 30.48
N SER A 174 -23.18 6.75 30.46
CA SER A 174 -22.68 7.53 31.59
C SER A 174 -21.92 8.75 31.06
N GLU A 175 -22.23 9.91 31.62
CA GLU A 175 -21.52 11.17 31.42
C GLU A 175 -20.24 11.18 32.27
N GLY A 176 -19.29 12.07 31.98
CA GLY A 176 -18.00 12.09 32.70
C GLY A 176 -16.93 12.99 32.10
N GLU A 177 -17.19 14.30 32.09
CA GLU A 177 -16.26 15.42 32.30
C GLU A 177 -14.91 15.45 31.53
N GLU A 178 -14.82 16.43 30.64
CA GLU A 178 -13.59 16.94 30.04
C GLU A 178 -12.85 17.85 31.04
N GLU A 179 -11.62 17.50 31.44
CA GLU A 179 -10.78 18.35 32.31
C GLU A 179 -9.59 18.95 31.56
N GLU A 180 -9.37 20.25 31.78
CA GLU A 180 -8.50 21.15 31.01
C GLU A 180 -7.31 21.59 31.90
N LEU A 181 -6.13 20.99 31.70
CA LEU A 181 -4.87 21.43 32.31
C LEU A 181 -3.78 21.39 31.23
N LEU A 182 -3.42 22.54 30.64
CA LEU A 182 -2.46 23.55 31.11
C LEU A 182 -1.00 23.11 30.96
N MET A 183 -0.24 23.99 30.30
CA MET A 183 1.19 23.85 30.02
C MET A 183 1.98 24.37 31.22
N GLU A 184 2.99 23.63 31.66
CA GLU A 184 4.09 24.17 32.47
C GLU A 184 5.42 23.83 31.79
N GLU A 185 6.20 24.88 31.55
CA GLU A 185 7.56 24.83 31.04
C GLU A 185 8.49 24.90 32.27
N GLU A 186 9.47 23.99 32.38
CA GLU A 186 10.63 24.22 33.25
C GLU A 186 11.93 23.91 32.50
N GLU A 187 12.89 24.81 32.64
CA GLU A 187 14.14 24.86 31.88
C GLU A 187 15.30 24.12 32.58
N GLU A 188 16.49 24.25 32.01
CA GLU A 188 17.75 23.59 32.36
C GLU A 188 18.19 23.79 33.82
N ASP A 189 19.03 22.86 34.31
CA ASP A 189 20.26 23.32 34.96
C ASP A 189 21.46 22.43 34.60
N VAL A 190 22.62 23.05 34.48
CA VAL A 190 23.90 22.46 34.07
C VAL A 190 24.90 22.75 35.19
N LEU A 191 25.72 21.79 35.61
CA LEU A 191 27.10 22.09 36.02
C LEU A 191 27.99 20.83 36.14
N ALA A 192 29.30 21.06 36.15
CA ALA A 192 30.33 20.10 35.77
C ALA A 192 31.37 19.79 36.86
N GLY A 193 32.16 18.73 36.64
CA GLY A 193 33.43 18.47 37.31
C GLY A 193 33.84 16.99 37.24
N VAL A 194 35.07 16.53 36.95
CA VAL A 194 36.32 16.98 36.29
C VAL A 194 37.39 15.96 36.73
N SER A 195 38.40 15.70 35.88
CA SER A 195 39.65 14.94 36.16
C SER A 195 39.58 13.40 36.28
N ALA A 196 40.58 12.62 35.84
CA ALA A 196 41.75 12.92 34.98
C ALA A 196 42.36 11.63 34.37
N GLU A 197 43.29 11.84 33.41
CA GLU A 197 44.33 11.01 32.77
C GLU A 197 44.77 9.66 33.44
N ASP A 198 45.36 8.66 32.76
CA ASP A 198 46.46 8.80 31.78
C ASP A 198 46.72 7.59 30.82
N LYS A 199 47.49 7.86 29.74
CA LYS A 199 48.44 7.04 28.92
C LYS A 199 48.57 5.51 29.15
N SER A 200 48.97 4.66 28.18
CA SER A 200 49.32 4.79 26.74
C SER A 200 49.72 3.41 26.15
N ARG A 201 50.08 3.39 24.85
CA ARG A 201 50.91 2.41 24.10
C ARG A 201 50.24 1.19 23.46
N ARG A 202 50.05 1.30 22.14
CA ARG A 202 50.19 0.17 21.18
C ARG A 202 51.66 -0.28 21.09
N PRO A 203 51.93 -1.45 20.50
CA PRO A 203 52.83 -1.48 19.34
C PRO A 203 52.22 -2.10 18.08
N LEU A 204 52.87 -1.83 16.95
CA LEU A 204 52.56 -2.32 15.60
C LEU A 204 53.61 -3.38 15.18
N GLY A 205 53.27 -4.44 14.44
CA GLY A 205 54.30 -5.45 14.07
C GLY A 205 53.91 -6.59 13.12
N LYS A 206 53.93 -6.31 11.81
CA LYS A 206 54.40 -7.15 10.68
C LYS A 206 54.07 -8.66 10.60
N SER A 207 53.42 -9.06 9.50
CA SER A 207 53.53 -10.37 8.85
C SER A 207 54.89 -10.56 8.14
N PRO A 208 55.29 -11.81 7.80
CA PRO A 208 55.31 -12.16 6.36
C PRO A 208 55.08 -13.65 5.96
N SER A 209 54.53 -13.84 4.75
CA SER A 209 54.72 -14.90 3.72
C SER A 209 54.60 -16.42 4.00
N GLU A 210 53.84 -17.09 3.10
CA GLU A 210 53.77 -18.55 2.81
C GLU A 210 55.09 -19.19 2.30
N PRO A 211 55.15 -20.53 2.12
CA PRO A 211 54.84 -21.12 0.80
C PRO A 211 54.00 -22.44 0.80
N ALA A 212 53.56 -22.83 -0.40
CA ALA A 212 52.73 -23.99 -0.79
C ALA A 212 53.34 -25.39 -0.45
N HIS A 213 52.68 -26.56 -0.60
CA HIS A 213 51.91 -27.08 -1.75
C HIS A 213 51.02 -28.33 -1.38
N PRO A 214 50.44 -29.15 -2.30
CA PRO A 214 49.01 -29.55 -2.27
C PRO A 214 48.71 -31.00 -1.82
N GLU A 215 47.43 -31.36 -1.62
CA GLU A 215 46.77 -32.52 -2.29
C GLU A 215 45.29 -32.79 -1.89
N ALA A 216 44.62 -33.61 -2.72
CA ALA A 216 43.43 -34.45 -2.46
C ALA A 216 42.05 -33.80 -2.16
N THR A 217 41.24 -33.69 -3.22
CA THR A 217 39.77 -33.58 -3.16
C THR A 217 39.08 -34.79 -2.53
N THR A 218 38.05 -34.55 -1.71
CA THR A 218 37.00 -35.53 -1.38
C THR A 218 35.61 -34.93 -1.70
N PRO A 219 34.74 -35.63 -2.45
CA PRO A 219 33.42 -35.10 -2.82
C PRO A 219 32.38 -35.41 -1.74
N GLY A 220 31.83 -34.39 -1.08
CA GLY A 220 30.83 -34.63 -0.03
C GLY A 220 30.53 -33.49 0.93
N LYS A 221 30.77 -32.22 0.56
CA LYS A 221 30.23 -31.09 1.35
C LYS A 221 28.84 -30.73 0.86
N ARG A 222 27.84 -31.02 1.69
CA ARG A 222 26.56 -30.28 1.68
C ARG A 222 26.89 -28.78 1.63
N VAL A 223 26.12 -28.00 0.89
CA VAL A 223 26.20 -26.54 0.97
C VAL A 223 25.73 -26.15 2.36
N ASP A 224 26.70 -26.01 3.26
CA ASP A 224 26.48 -25.53 4.61
C ASP A 224 26.18 -24.04 4.51
N SER A 225 24.88 -23.74 4.33
CA SER A 225 24.33 -22.40 4.29
C SER A 225 24.54 -21.77 5.66
N LYS A 226 25.75 -21.23 5.87
CA LYS A 226 26.16 -20.53 7.10
C LYS A 226 25.02 -19.60 7.51
N ILE A 227 24.39 -19.94 8.65
CA ILE A 227 23.26 -19.19 9.18
C ILE A 227 23.69 -17.72 9.28
N ARG A 228 23.07 -16.87 8.46
CA ARG A 228 23.42 -15.44 8.40
C ARG A 228 23.02 -14.82 9.73
N VAL A 229 24.01 -14.56 10.58
CA VAL A 229 23.79 -13.92 11.89
C VAL A 229 23.20 -12.53 11.63
N PRO A 230 21.98 -12.24 12.12
CA PRO A 230 21.38 -10.92 11.97
C PRO A 230 22.20 -9.85 12.68
N VAL A 231 22.14 -8.62 12.18
CA VAL A 231 22.85 -7.47 12.73
C VAL A 231 21.83 -6.47 13.29
N ARG A 232 22.04 -6.00 14.52
CA ARG A 232 21.24 -4.91 15.11
C ARG A 232 21.41 -3.64 14.28
N TYR A 233 20.31 -2.93 13.99
CA TYR A 233 20.33 -1.68 13.22
C TYR A 233 21.38 -0.65 13.75
N CYS A 234 21.53 -0.53 15.08
CA CYS A 234 22.51 0.38 15.68
C CYS A 234 23.99 0.07 15.35
N MET A 235 24.29 -1.15 14.90
CA MET A 235 25.62 -1.56 14.45
C MET A 235 25.87 -1.23 12.96
N LEU A 236 24.85 -0.81 12.21
CA LEU A 236 25.00 -0.47 10.80
C LEU A 236 25.70 0.88 10.64
N GLY A 237 25.23 1.95 11.27
CA GLY A 237 25.69 3.30 10.93
C GLY A 237 25.38 3.66 9.47
N SER A 238 26.18 4.53 8.87
CA SER A 238 25.94 5.05 7.52
C SER A 238 26.15 4.03 6.40
N ARG A 239 25.53 4.30 5.25
CA ARG A 239 25.56 3.43 4.07
C ARG A 239 26.98 3.23 3.55
N ASP A 240 27.28 1.98 3.20
CA ASP A 240 28.56 1.54 2.69
C ASP A 240 28.30 0.53 1.56
N LEU A 241 28.74 0.87 0.34
CA LEU A 241 28.55 0.06 -0.86
C LEU A 241 29.36 -1.25 -0.84
N ALA A 242 30.35 -1.39 0.06
CA ALA A 242 31.10 -2.63 0.24
C ALA A 242 30.32 -3.68 1.06
N ARG A 243 29.18 -3.32 1.66
CA ARG A 243 28.36 -4.25 2.44
C ARG A 243 27.58 -5.19 1.55
N ASN A 244 27.50 -6.45 1.97
CA ASN A 244 26.68 -7.45 1.31
C ASN A 244 25.20 -7.05 1.44
N PRO A 245 24.47 -6.84 0.32
CA PRO A 245 23.06 -6.45 0.35
C PRO A 245 22.17 -7.49 1.04
N HIS A 246 22.59 -8.76 1.08
CA HIS A 246 21.88 -9.85 1.74
C HIS A 246 22.22 -10.00 3.24
N THR A 247 22.81 -8.97 3.86
CA THR A 247 23.01 -8.92 5.33
C THR A 247 21.66 -8.75 6.01
N LEU A 248 21.28 -9.70 6.87
CA LEU A 248 20.04 -9.64 7.63
C LEU A 248 20.14 -8.63 8.78
N VAL A 249 19.05 -7.89 9.02
CA VAL A 249 18.96 -6.84 10.05
C VAL A 249 17.82 -7.16 11.01
N GLU A 250 18.07 -6.99 12.31
CA GLU A 250 17.02 -7.13 13.32
C GLU A 250 15.99 -5.99 13.22
N VAL A 251 14.71 -6.33 13.27
CA VAL A 251 13.61 -5.36 13.34
C VAL A 251 13.59 -4.66 14.71
N THR A 252 13.18 -3.39 14.71
CA THR A 252 13.07 -2.55 15.91
C THR A 252 11.60 -2.33 16.24
N SER A 253 11.17 -2.58 17.48
CA SER A 253 9.80 -2.21 17.90
C SER A 253 9.64 -0.69 17.95
N PHE A 254 8.48 -0.17 17.53
CA PHE A 254 8.16 1.26 17.63
C PHE A 254 8.30 1.80 19.07
N ALA A 255 7.89 1.01 20.07
CA ALA A 255 8.02 1.37 21.48
C ALA A 255 9.49 1.53 21.92
N ALA A 256 10.41 0.73 21.38
CA ALA A 256 11.84 0.79 21.73
C ALA A 256 12.54 2.10 21.33
N ILE A 257 11.90 2.91 20.47
CA ILE A 257 12.38 4.23 20.05
C ILE A 257 11.38 5.35 20.40
N ASN A 258 10.46 5.10 21.34
CA ASN A 258 9.41 6.05 21.76
C ASN A 258 8.57 6.59 20.59
N LYS A 259 8.17 5.69 19.68
CA LYS A 259 7.25 5.96 18.57
C LYS A 259 6.03 5.04 18.64
N PHE A 260 5.00 5.43 17.90
CA PHE A 260 3.83 4.58 17.64
C PHE A 260 3.89 4.04 16.21
N GLN A 261 3.26 2.89 15.99
CA GLN A 261 3.05 2.36 14.66
C GLN A 261 2.18 3.34 13.84
N PRO A 262 2.56 3.71 12.59
CA PRO A 262 1.90 4.80 11.86
C PRO A 262 0.49 4.47 11.32
N PHE A 263 0.09 3.19 11.34
CA PHE A 263 -1.21 2.70 10.90
C PHE A 263 -1.50 1.33 11.52
N ASN A 264 -2.77 1.01 11.73
CA ASN A 264 -3.19 -0.33 12.12
C ASN A 264 -3.10 -1.26 10.90
N VAL A 265 -2.83 -2.55 11.12
CA VAL A 265 -2.82 -3.58 10.07
C VAL A 265 -3.76 -4.72 10.43
N ALA A 266 -4.60 -5.13 9.49
CA ALA A 266 -5.45 -6.32 9.58
C ALA A 266 -5.23 -7.19 8.34
N VAL A 267 -4.93 -8.47 8.54
CA VAL A 267 -4.62 -9.40 7.43
C VAL A 267 -5.59 -10.58 7.46
N SER A 268 -6.25 -10.83 6.33
CA SER A 268 -7.12 -12.00 6.12
C SER A 268 -6.33 -13.30 6.18
N SER A 269 -6.89 -14.32 6.84
CA SER A 269 -6.32 -15.67 6.91
C SER A 269 -6.04 -16.29 5.53
N ASN A 270 -6.92 -16.06 4.56
CA ASN A 270 -6.75 -16.50 3.18
C ASN A 270 -5.46 -15.93 2.52
N VAL A 271 -5.02 -14.72 2.92
CA VAL A 271 -3.76 -14.11 2.45
C VAL A 271 -2.57 -14.88 3.01
N LEU A 272 -2.54 -15.08 4.32
CA LEU A 272 -1.42 -15.77 5.00
C LEU A 272 -1.34 -17.24 4.60
N PHE A 273 -2.48 -17.89 4.34
CA PHE A 273 -2.57 -19.26 3.86
C PHE A 273 -1.98 -19.42 2.45
N LEU A 274 -2.39 -18.59 1.48
CA LEU A 274 -1.87 -18.68 0.11
C LEU A 274 -0.38 -18.32 0.02
N LEU A 275 0.05 -17.28 0.76
CA LEU A 275 1.44 -16.87 0.88
C LEU A 275 2.32 -17.98 1.47
N ASP A 276 1.84 -18.66 2.52
CA ASP A 276 2.54 -19.78 3.15
C ASP A 276 2.63 -20.98 2.22
N PHE A 277 1.53 -21.33 1.54
CA PHE A 277 1.52 -22.39 0.54
C PHE A 277 2.53 -22.11 -0.58
N HIS A 278 2.52 -20.90 -1.14
CA HIS A 278 3.48 -20.47 -2.16
C HIS A 278 4.93 -20.65 -1.70
N SER A 279 5.23 -20.22 -0.46
CA SER A 279 6.56 -20.29 0.14
C SER A 279 7.07 -21.72 0.35
N HIS A 280 6.18 -22.73 0.37
CA HIS A 280 6.54 -24.14 0.55
C HIS A 280 6.70 -24.93 -0.77
N LEU A 281 6.43 -24.34 -1.93
CA LEU A 281 6.53 -25.09 -3.19
C LEU A 281 7.98 -25.20 -3.68
N THR A 282 8.85 -24.26 -3.34
CA THR A 282 10.24 -24.22 -3.81
C THR A 282 11.24 -24.01 -2.66
N ARG A 283 12.48 -24.47 -2.89
CA ARG A 283 13.66 -24.22 -2.05
C ARG A 283 14.28 -22.84 -2.32
N SER A 284 13.87 -22.17 -3.40
CA SER A 284 14.25 -20.81 -3.77
C SER A 284 13.28 -19.78 -3.17
N GLU A 285 13.72 -18.53 -3.14
CA GLU A 285 12.92 -17.40 -2.65
C GLU A 285 11.77 -17.11 -3.65
N VAL A 286 10.55 -16.93 -3.12
CA VAL A 286 9.35 -16.57 -3.91
C VAL A 286 8.94 -15.14 -3.61
N VAL A 287 8.25 -14.47 -4.55
CA VAL A 287 7.74 -13.10 -4.35
C VAL A 287 6.26 -13.00 -4.71
N GLY A 288 5.58 -11.95 -4.22
CA GLY A 288 4.22 -11.62 -4.64
C GLY A 288 3.73 -10.29 -4.09
N TYR A 289 2.57 -9.84 -4.57
CA TYR A 289 1.95 -8.58 -4.14
C TYR A 289 0.83 -8.79 -3.12
N LEU A 290 0.51 -7.73 -2.39
CA LEU A 290 -0.59 -7.68 -1.43
C LEU A 290 -1.62 -6.65 -1.89
N GLY A 291 -2.86 -7.10 -2.09
CA GLY A 291 -4.00 -6.26 -2.43
C GLY A 291 -4.93 -6.06 -1.23
N GLY A 292 -5.45 -4.85 -1.08
CA GLY A 292 -6.21 -4.49 0.10
C GLY A 292 -6.96 -3.17 -0.02
N ARG A 293 -7.32 -2.61 1.14
CA ARG A 293 -7.97 -1.32 1.29
C ARG A 293 -7.27 -0.51 2.37
N TRP A 294 -7.12 0.79 2.12
CA TRP A 294 -6.62 1.75 3.09
C TRP A 294 -7.77 2.68 3.52
N ASP A 295 -8.14 2.66 4.80
CA ASP A 295 -9.06 3.65 5.37
C ASP A 295 -8.28 4.72 6.15
N ILE A 296 -8.10 5.87 5.49
CA ILE A 296 -7.49 7.08 6.04
C ILE A 296 -8.32 7.75 7.17
N ASN A 297 -9.53 7.26 7.50
CA ASN A 297 -10.30 7.76 8.65
C ASN A 297 -9.93 7.02 9.94
N SER A 298 -9.86 5.68 9.89
CA SER A 298 -9.46 4.81 11.01
C SER A 298 -7.97 4.50 11.06
N GLN A 299 -7.19 4.98 10.08
CA GLN A 299 -5.80 4.62 9.82
C GLN A 299 -5.61 3.09 9.74
N MET A 300 -6.56 2.42 9.10
CA MET A 300 -6.64 0.96 9.01
C MET A 300 -6.21 0.47 7.63
N LEU A 301 -5.11 -0.27 7.56
CA LEU A 301 -4.75 -1.06 6.40
C LEU A 301 -5.35 -2.46 6.52
N THR A 302 -6.26 -2.82 5.61
CA THR A 302 -6.81 -4.18 5.53
C THR A 302 -6.26 -4.90 4.30
N VAL A 303 -5.43 -5.92 4.51
CA VAL A 303 -4.89 -6.78 3.45
C VAL A 303 -5.85 -7.94 3.20
N LEU A 304 -6.35 -8.04 1.98
CA LEU A 304 -7.48 -8.90 1.60
C LEU A 304 -7.11 -10.02 0.62
N ARG A 305 -6.06 -9.84 -0.18
CA ARG A 305 -5.58 -10.83 -1.17
C ARG A 305 -4.05 -10.82 -1.27
N ALA A 306 -3.49 -12.01 -1.48
CA ALA A 306 -2.12 -12.20 -1.97
C ALA A 306 -2.18 -12.50 -3.47
N PHE A 307 -1.21 -11.99 -4.23
CA PHE A 307 -1.03 -12.23 -5.66
C PHE A 307 0.37 -12.80 -5.89
N PRO A 308 0.50 -14.14 -5.99
CA PRO A 308 1.78 -14.80 -6.22
C PRO A 308 2.39 -14.44 -7.58
N CYS A 309 3.66 -14.00 -7.63
CA CYS A 309 4.33 -13.76 -8.91
C CYS A 309 4.82 -15.08 -9.51
N ARG A 310 4.15 -15.55 -10.56
CA ARG A 310 4.50 -16.77 -11.32
C ARG A 310 5.57 -16.49 -12.38
N SER A 311 6.69 -15.91 -11.97
CA SER A 311 7.82 -15.57 -12.85
C SER A 311 9.15 -16.06 -12.26
N ARG A 312 10.16 -16.26 -13.12
CA ARG A 312 11.50 -16.72 -12.72
C ARG A 312 12.49 -15.57 -12.69
N LEU A 313 13.47 -15.66 -11.81
CA LEU A 313 14.53 -14.65 -11.68
C LEU A 313 15.30 -14.50 -13.00
N GLY A 314 15.23 -13.32 -13.61
CA GLY A 314 15.88 -13.01 -14.89
C GLY A 314 14.95 -13.08 -16.11
N ASP A 315 13.71 -13.55 -15.95
CA ASP A 315 12.69 -13.51 -17.00
C ASP A 315 11.84 -12.22 -16.87
N ALA A 316 12.37 -11.14 -17.48
CA ALA A 316 11.76 -9.81 -17.40
C ALA A 316 10.45 -9.70 -18.19
N GLU A 317 10.32 -10.43 -19.31
CA GLU A 317 9.13 -10.40 -20.16
C GLU A 317 7.95 -11.07 -19.45
N THR A 318 8.14 -12.27 -18.90
CA THR A 318 7.11 -12.94 -18.08
C THR A 318 6.81 -12.16 -16.81
N ALA A 319 7.82 -11.56 -16.16
CA ALA A 319 7.59 -10.73 -14.98
C ALA A 319 6.68 -9.52 -15.28
N ALA A 320 6.91 -8.80 -16.37
CA ALA A 320 6.08 -7.68 -16.79
C ALA A 320 4.62 -8.11 -17.12
N ALA A 321 4.45 -9.22 -17.83
CA ALA A 321 3.12 -9.75 -18.15
C ALA A 321 2.34 -10.18 -16.89
N ILE A 322 3.01 -10.82 -15.93
CA ILE A 322 2.41 -11.20 -14.64
C ILE A 322 2.08 -9.95 -13.79
N GLU A 323 2.91 -8.92 -13.83
CA GLU A 323 2.62 -7.65 -13.15
C GLU A 323 1.39 -6.95 -13.75
N GLU A 324 1.24 -6.95 -15.08
CA GLU A 324 0.04 -6.43 -15.74
C GLU A 324 -1.22 -7.24 -15.39
N GLU A 325 -1.15 -8.58 -15.38
CA GLU A 325 -2.25 -9.46 -14.95
C GLU A 325 -2.70 -9.12 -13.52
N ILE A 326 -1.75 -8.94 -12.61
CA ILE A 326 -2.00 -8.61 -11.20
C ILE A 326 -2.61 -7.20 -11.07
N TYR A 327 -2.14 -6.23 -11.87
CA TYR A 327 -2.71 -4.88 -11.91
C TYR A 327 -4.18 -4.89 -12.37
N GLN A 328 -4.48 -5.60 -13.46
CA GLN A 328 -5.85 -5.77 -13.95
C GLN A 328 -6.73 -6.49 -12.90
N SER A 329 -6.21 -7.51 -12.22
CA SER A 329 -6.93 -8.25 -11.17
C SER A 329 -7.21 -7.39 -9.93
N LEU A 330 -6.28 -6.52 -9.52
CA LEU A 330 -6.50 -5.52 -8.46
C LEU A 330 -7.62 -4.55 -8.85
N PHE A 331 -7.56 -3.99 -10.06
CA PHE A 331 -8.56 -3.05 -10.58
C PHE A 331 -9.96 -3.67 -10.64
N LEU A 332 -10.11 -4.84 -11.27
CA LEU A 332 -11.39 -5.55 -11.41
C LEU A 332 -12.02 -5.95 -10.06
N ARG A 333 -11.19 -6.17 -9.04
CA ARG A 333 -11.63 -6.47 -7.66
C ARG A 333 -11.84 -5.20 -6.81
N GLY A 334 -11.59 -4.02 -7.37
CA GLY A 334 -11.65 -2.73 -6.66
C GLY A 334 -10.71 -2.69 -5.46
N LEU A 335 -9.54 -3.31 -5.56
CA LEU A 335 -8.49 -3.35 -4.54
C LEU A 335 -7.34 -2.42 -4.92
N SER A 336 -6.66 -1.88 -3.92
CA SER A 336 -5.41 -1.13 -4.11
C SER A 336 -4.21 -2.05 -3.86
N LEU A 337 -3.09 -1.76 -4.53
CA LEU A 337 -1.79 -2.28 -4.12
C LEU A 337 -1.43 -1.66 -2.77
N VAL A 338 -1.16 -2.51 -1.77
CA VAL A 338 -0.89 -2.08 -0.38
C VAL A 338 0.38 -2.69 0.20
N GLY A 339 1.12 -3.47 -0.58
CA GLY A 339 2.31 -4.15 -0.09
C GLY A 339 2.80 -5.27 -1.00
N TRP A 340 3.76 -6.00 -0.48
CA TRP A 340 4.42 -7.12 -1.12
C TRP A 340 4.82 -8.16 -0.08
N TYR A 341 5.19 -9.35 -0.56
CA TYR A 341 5.81 -10.38 0.25
C TYR A 341 6.93 -11.07 -0.50
N HIS A 342 7.85 -11.66 0.25
CA HIS A 342 8.72 -12.69 -0.27
C HIS A 342 9.03 -13.76 0.78
N SER A 343 9.76 -14.81 0.40
CA SER A 343 10.23 -15.84 1.33
C SER A 343 11.74 -15.82 1.54
N HIS A 344 12.15 -16.18 2.76
CA HIS A 344 13.50 -16.59 3.14
C HIS A 344 13.45 -18.09 3.52
N PRO A 345 13.48 -19.05 2.56
CA PRO A 345 13.19 -20.45 2.81
C PRO A 345 13.94 -21.07 3.97
N HIS A 346 15.24 -20.78 4.09
CA HIS A 346 16.14 -21.36 5.10
C HIS A 346 16.83 -20.31 6.00
N SER A 347 16.33 -19.07 6.03
CA SER A 347 16.88 -17.98 6.85
C SER A 347 15.78 -17.34 7.71
N PRO A 348 16.11 -16.63 8.81
CA PRO A 348 15.12 -15.93 9.61
C PRO A 348 14.18 -15.04 8.77
N ALA A 349 12.91 -14.95 9.18
CA ALA A 349 11.98 -13.93 8.70
C ALA A 349 12.36 -12.56 9.31
N LEU A 350 13.46 -12.00 8.80
CA LEU A 350 14.04 -10.69 9.11
C LEU A 350 14.51 -10.07 7.80
N PRO A 351 14.38 -8.74 7.59
CA PRO A 351 14.73 -8.10 6.33
C PRO A 351 16.24 -8.07 6.12
N SER A 352 16.68 -8.17 4.86
CA SER A 352 18.04 -7.83 4.47
C SER A 352 18.19 -6.33 4.16
N LEU A 353 19.42 -5.85 3.99
CA LEU A 353 19.66 -4.46 3.51
C LEU A 353 18.98 -4.20 2.16
N GLN A 354 18.92 -5.20 1.28
CA GLN A 354 18.17 -5.11 0.01
C GLN A 354 16.67 -4.91 0.24
N ASP A 355 16.08 -5.60 1.21
CA ASP A 355 14.64 -5.52 1.48
C ASP A 355 14.25 -4.22 2.17
N ILE A 356 15.15 -3.67 3.01
CA ILE A 356 15.02 -2.34 3.60
C ILE A 356 14.98 -1.27 2.51
N ASP A 357 15.88 -1.37 1.52
CA ASP A 357 15.96 -0.41 0.42
C ASP A 357 14.77 -0.55 -0.54
N ALA A 358 14.40 -1.77 -0.93
CA ALA A 358 13.21 -2.03 -1.74
C ALA A 358 11.93 -1.52 -1.06
N GLN A 359 11.75 -1.80 0.23
CA GLN A 359 10.59 -1.35 1.01
C GLN A 359 10.54 0.18 1.16
N MET A 360 11.68 0.85 1.33
CA MET A 360 11.74 2.32 1.32
C MET A 360 11.23 2.87 -0.02
N ASP A 361 11.73 2.33 -1.13
CA ASP A 361 11.33 2.76 -2.46
C ASP A 361 9.84 2.49 -2.75
N TYR A 362 9.29 1.34 -2.35
CA TYR A 362 7.85 1.07 -2.50
C TYR A 362 6.99 2.01 -1.65
N GLN A 363 7.41 2.31 -0.41
CA GLN A 363 6.73 3.30 0.44
C GLN A 363 6.68 4.69 -0.20
N LEU A 364 7.78 5.13 -0.82
CA LEU A 364 7.85 6.40 -1.54
C LEU A 364 6.95 6.39 -2.78
N ARG A 365 7.01 5.33 -3.60
CA ARG A 365 6.20 5.19 -4.82
C ARG A 365 4.70 5.15 -4.52
N LEU A 366 4.27 4.44 -3.48
CA LEU A 366 2.86 4.30 -3.12
C LEU A 366 2.24 5.56 -2.50
N GLN A 367 3.03 6.50 -1.96
CA GLN A 367 2.53 7.82 -1.53
C GLN A 367 2.10 8.70 -2.72
N GLY A 368 2.80 8.56 -3.86
CA GLY A 368 2.51 9.29 -5.10
C GLY A 368 2.64 10.81 -4.98
N SER A 369 2.08 11.53 -5.97
CA SER A 369 2.08 13.01 -6.01
C SER A 369 1.04 13.66 -5.09
N SER A 370 0.24 12.85 -4.38
CA SER A 370 -0.83 13.34 -3.50
C SER A 370 -0.31 13.62 -2.10
N ASN A 371 -0.83 14.64 -1.42
CA ASN A 371 -0.51 14.91 0.00
C ASN A 371 -1.15 13.89 0.97
N GLY A 372 -1.48 12.68 0.49
CA GLY A 372 -2.08 11.59 1.26
C GLY A 372 -1.04 10.57 1.67
N PHE A 373 -1.09 10.11 2.93
CA PHE A 373 -0.34 8.92 3.32
C PHE A 373 -1.06 7.67 2.79
N GLN A 374 -0.33 6.82 2.05
CA GLN A 374 -0.74 5.48 1.66
C GLN A 374 0.31 4.48 2.20
N PRO A 375 -0.09 3.48 3.01
CA PRO A 375 0.85 2.52 3.56
C PRO A 375 1.29 1.49 2.52
N CYS A 376 2.53 1.03 2.67
CA CYS A 376 3.07 -0.15 2.02
C CYS A 376 3.52 -1.13 3.11
N LEU A 377 3.00 -2.36 3.11
CA LEU A 377 3.40 -3.41 4.05
C LEU A 377 4.31 -4.44 3.35
N ALA A 378 5.39 -4.84 4.01
CA ALA A 378 6.20 -5.97 3.58
C ALA A 378 5.95 -7.19 4.49
N LEU A 379 5.78 -8.39 3.93
CA LEU A 379 5.68 -9.65 4.67
C LEU A 379 6.84 -10.59 4.30
N LEU A 380 7.53 -11.11 5.30
CA LEU A 380 8.64 -12.07 5.15
C LEU A 380 8.22 -13.45 5.62
N CYS A 381 8.19 -14.44 4.74
CA CYS A 381 7.88 -15.82 5.09
C CYS A 381 9.14 -16.68 5.24
N SER A 382 9.34 -17.30 6.40
CA SER A 382 10.41 -18.26 6.66
C SER A 382 9.84 -19.66 6.93
N PRO A 383 9.67 -20.50 5.89
CA PRO A 383 9.09 -21.82 6.05
C PRO A 383 10.02 -22.84 6.69
N TYR A 384 11.27 -22.98 6.24
CA TYR A 384 12.17 -24.09 6.61
C TYR A 384 13.38 -23.66 7.44
N TYR A 385 13.34 -22.50 8.08
CA TYR A 385 14.40 -22.09 9.00
C TYR A 385 14.34 -22.92 10.29
N SER A 386 15.47 -23.56 10.63
CA SER A 386 15.59 -24.45 11.79
C SER A 386 15.51 -23.75 13.15
N GLY A 387 15.57 -22.42 13.19
CA GLY A 387 15.34 -21.62 14.39
C GLY A 387 13.88 -21.16 14.57
N ASN A 388 12.95 -21.64 13.75
CA ASN A 388 11.52 -21.49 14.04
C ASN A 388 11.14 -22.33 15.27
N PRO A 389 10.16 -21.91 16.09
CA PRO A 389 9.78 -22.61 17.31
C PRO A 389 9.05 -23.95 17.08
N GLY A 390 8.58 -24.20 15.85
CA GLY A 390 7.77 -25.35 15.47
C GLY A 390 7.79 -25.59 13.95
N PRO A 391 7.00 -26.56 13.45
CA PRO A 391 6.83 -26.82 12.03
C PRO A 391 6.12 -25.70 11.25
N GLU A 392 5.45 -24.78 11.93
CA GLU A 392 4.83 -23.59 11.33
C GLU A 392 5.90 -22.64 10.77
N SER A 393 5.65 -22.08 9.58
CA SER A 393 6.51 -21.01 9.05
C SER A 393 6.44 -19.77 9.94
N LYS A 394 7.50 -18.98 10.04
CA LYS A 394 7.40 -17.63 10.61
C LYS A 394 7.02 -16.64 9.51
N ILE A 395 5.89 -15.93 9.65
CA ILE A 395 5.59 -14.75 8.83
C ILE A 395 5.84 -13.51 9.69
N SER A 396 6.82 -12.69 9.31
CA SER A 396 7.12 -11.42 9.97
C SER A 396 6.71 -10.25 9.06
N PRO A 397 5.78 -9.38 9.46
CA PRO A 397 5.57 -8.09 8.81
C PRO A 397 6.69 -7.11 9.16
N PHE A 398 7.01 -6.17 8.26
CA PHE A 398 7.82 -5.00 8.59
C PHE A 398 7.44 -3.76 7.78
N TRP A 399 7.83 -2.60 8.29
CA TRP A 399 7.73 -1.29 7.65
C TRP A 399 9.03 -0.54 7.90
N VAL A 400 9.50 0.32 6.99
CA VAL A 400 10.81 0.98 7.15
C VAL A 400 10.63 2.45 7.51
N MET A 401 11.08 2.84 8.69
CA MET A 401 11.14 4.26 9.07
C MET A 401 12.24 4.96 8.27
N PRO A 402 11.96 6.13 7.65
CA PRO A 402 13.00 6.96 7.04
C PRO A 402 14.17 7.22 8.01
N PRO A 403 15.42 7.28 7.51
CA PRO A 403 16.55 7.64 8.36
C PRO A 403 16.33 9.03 8.98
N PRO A 404 16.82 9.29 10.22
CA PRO A 404 16.66 10.59 10.87
C PRO A 404 17.23 11.73 10.01
N GLU A 405 16.61 12.92 10.04
CA GLU A 405 17.03 14.09 9.26
C GLU A 405 18.50 14.49 9.52
N GLN A 406 19.05 14.18 10.69
CA GLN A 406 20.44 14.43 11.06
C GLN A 406 21.43 13.44 10.41
N ARG A 407 20.95 12.30 9.89
CA ARG A 407 21.76 11.23 9.28
C ARG A 407 21.07 10.67 8.02
N PRO A 408 20.84 11.49 6.97
CA PRO A 408 20.12 11.07 5.77
C PRO A 408 20.89 10.02 4.94
N SER A 409 22.19 9.85 5.19
CA SER A 409 23.06 8.85 4.57
C SER A 409 22.98 7.46 5.21
N ASP A 410 22.14 7.25 6.22
CA ASP A 410 21.97 5.95 6.87
C ASP A 410 20.94 5.08 6.12
N TYR A 411 20.85 3.80 6.48
CA TYR A 411 19.75 2.94 6.04
C TYR A 411 18.45 3.35 6.76
N GLY A 412 17.29 3.04 6.18
CA GLY A 412 16.03 3.15 6.91
C GLY A 412 15.97 2.15 8.07
N ILE A 413 15.24 2.46 9.13
CA ILE A 413 15.10 1.58 10.29
C ILE A 413 14.02 0.53 9.98
N PRO A 414 14.33 -0.78 9.92
CA PRO A 414 13.30 -1.80 9.79
C PRO A 414 12.51 -1.87 11.11
N MET A 415 11.23 -1.51 11.05
CA MET A 415 10.31 -1.52 12.18
C MET A 415 9.48 -2.80 12.19
N ASP A 416 9.36 -3.41 13.36
CA ASP A 416 8.44 -4.52 13.59
C ASP A 416 7.00 -4.00 13.60
N VAL A 417 6.08 -4.69 12.94
CA VAL A 417 4.70 -4.22 12.71
C VAL A 417 3.71 -5.17 13.36
N GLU A 418 2.93 -4.67 14.30
CA GLU A 418 1.82 -5.43 14.87
C GLU A 418 0.66 -5.49 13.86
N MET A 419 0.17 -6.71 13.61
CA MET A 419 -0.95 -6.99 12.71
C MET A 419 -2.02 -7.84 13.39
N ALA A 420 -3.29 -7.46 13.20
CA ALA A 420 -4.44 -8.25 13.61
C ALA A 420 -4.73 -9.35 12.59
N TYR A 421 -4.80 -10.61 13.06
CA TYR A 421 -5.23 -11.74 12.26
C TYR A 421 -6.75 -11.75 12.12
N VAL A 422 -7.26 -11.68 10.89
CA VAL A 422 -8.70 -11.75 10.59
C VAL A 422 -9.00 -13.13 10.01
N GLN A 423 -9.57 -14.00 10.84
CA GLN A 423 -9.95 -15.35 10.40
C GLN A 423 -11.19 -15.30 9.50
N ASP A 424 -11.02 -15.75 8.26
CA ASP A 424 -12.09 -15.89 7.28
C ASP A 424 -13.05 -17.02 7.68
N SER A 425 -14.27 -16.99 7.13
CA SER A 425 -15.24 -18.05 7.39
C SER A 425 -14.95 -19.33 6.58
N PHE A 426 -14.45 -19.18 5.35
CA PHE A 426 -14.17 -20.27 4.41
C PHE A 426 -13.00 -19.92 3.48
N LEU A 427 -12.39 -20.95 2.89
CA LEU A 427 -11.41 -20.78 1.81
C LEU A 427 -12.16 -20.53 0.49
N THR A 428 -11.85 -19.43 -0.19
CA THR A 428 -12.56 -19.08 -1.43
C THR A 428 -12.06 -19.89 -2.63
N ASN A 429 -12.94 -20.16 -3.61
CA ASN A 429 -12.57 -20.84 -4.87
C ASN A 429 -11.44 -20.13 -5.63
N ASP A 430 -11.37 -18.80 -5.54
CA ASP A 430 -10.25 -18.02 -6.08
C ASP A 430 -8.90 -18.50 -5.52
N ILE A 431 -8.79 -18.70 -4.20
CA ILE A 431 -7.53 -19.12 -3.56
C ILE A 431 -7.17 -20.54 -4.00
N LEU A 432 -8.17 -21.41 -4.15
CA LEU A 432 -7.95 -22.76 -4.68
C LEU A 432 -7.45 -22.74 -6.13
N HIS A 433 -7.99 -21.83 -6.96
CA HIS A 433 -7.50 -21.63 -8.31
C HIS A 433 -6.04 -21.14 -8.32
N GLU A 434 -5.70 -20.14 -7.51
CA GLU A 434 -4.31 -19.66 -7.35
C GLU A 434 -3.36 -20.76 -6.86
N MET A 435 -3.78 -21.60 -5.91
CA MET A 435 -3.00 -22.76 -5.48
C MET A 435 -2.74 -23.72 -6.65
N MET A 436 -3.74 -24.02 -7.48
CA MET A 436 -3.57 -24.91 -8.63
C MET A 436 -2.67 -24.30 -9.71
N LEU A 437 -2.77 -22.99 -9.97
CA LEU A 437 -1.87 -22.27 -10.87
C LEU A 437 -0.41 -22.32 -10.37
N LEU A 438 -0.21 -22.19 -9.05
CA LEU A 438 1.10 -22.33 -8.42
C LEU A 438 1.66 -23.76 -8.53
N VAL A 439 0.83 -24.79 -8.32
CA VAL A 439 1.24 -26.20 -8.49
C VAL A 439 1.71 -26.45 -9.92
N GLU A 440 0.97 -25.99 -10.93
CA GLU A 440 1.35 -26.19 -12.33
C GLU A 440 2.59 -25.35 -12.71
N PHE A 441 2.75 -24.14 -12.18
CA PHE A 441 3.93 -23.29 -12.42
C PHE A 441 5.23 -23.90 -11.88
N TYR A 442 5.21 -24.50 -10.68
CA TYR A 442 6.41 -25.13 -10.09
C TYR A 442 6.65 -26.58 -10.54
N LYS A 443 5.70 -27.19 -11.26
CA LYS A 443 5.78 -28.57 -11.76
C LYS A 443 7.04 -28.80 -12.61
N GLY A 444 7.75 -29.89 -12.35
CA GLY A 444 9.00 -30.23 -13.06
C GLY A 444 10.17 -29.26 -12.82
N SER A 445 10.02 -28.27 -11.93
CA SER A 445 11.09 -27.32 -11.63
C SER A 445 12.21 -27.94 -10.79
N PRO A 446 13.49 -27.60 -11.03
CA PRO A 446 14.62 -28.22 -10.34
C PRO A 446 14.73 -27.85 -8.85
N ASP A 447 14.10 -26.73 -8.47
CA ASP A 447 14.02 -26.18 -7.12
C ASP A 447 12.71 -26.56 -6.38
N LEU A 448 11.80 -27.32 -7.02
CA LEU A 448 10.57 -27.82 -6.39
C LEU A 448 10.87 -28.62 -5.13
N VAL A 449 10.13 -28.35 -4.05
CA VAL A 449 10.24 -29.11 -2.80
C VAL A 449 9.61 -30.48 -3.00
N ARG A 450 10.43 -31.52 -2.84
CA ARG A 450 9.98 -32.91 -2.84
C ARG A 450 9.22 -33.23 -1.57
N LEU A 451 7.90 -33.06 -1.62
CA LEU A 451 7.04 -33.13 -0.43
C LEU A 451 7.12 -34.47 0.33
N GLN A 452 7.47 -35.56 -0.36
CA GLN A 452 7.64 -36.89 0.22
C GLN A 452 9.00 -37.12 0.92
N GLU A 453 9.97 -36.23 0.77
CA GLU A 453 11.25 -36.32 1.49
C GLU A 453 11.07 -35.97 2.99
N PRO A 454 11.89 -36.54 3.89
CA PRO A 454 11.90 -36.14 5.30
C PRO A 454 12.40 -34.69 5.45
N TRP A 455 11.63 -33.87 6.18
CA TRP A 455 12.04 -32.53 6.60
C TRP A 455 12.68 -32.56 7.99
N SER A 456 12.10 -33.34 8.91
CA SER A 456 12.65 -33.63 10.24
C SER A 456 12.67 -35.15 10.50
N GLN A 457 13.02 -35.57 11.73
CA GLN A 457 13.00 -36.99 12.10
C GLN A 457 11.58 -37.60 12.13
N GLU A 458 10.57 -36.75 12.34
CA GLU A 458 9.18 -37.17 12.55
C GLU A 458 8.25 -36.78 11.39
N HIS A 459 8.62 -35.78 10.57
CA HIS A 459 7.73 -35.14 9.61
C HIS A 459 8.37 -35.04 8.22
N THR A 460 7.59 -35.35 7.18
CA THR A 460 7.95 -35.02 5.79
C THR A 460 7.75 -33.53 5.49
N TYR A 461 8.27 -33.06 4.34
CA TYR A 461 7.95 -31.72 3.84
C TYR A 461 6.43 -31.52 3.66
N LEU A 462 5.68 -32.58 3.28
CA LEU A 462 4.23 -32.58 3.20
C LEU A 462 3.56 -32.37 4.56
N ASP A 463 4.00 -33.10 5.58
CA ASP A 463 3.39 -33.02 6.92
C ASP A 463 3.63 -31.63 7.51
N LYS A 464 4.85 -31.11 7.36
CA LYS A 464 5.20 -29.73 7.74
C LYS A 464 4.34 -28.69 7.01
N LEU A 465 4.13 -28.83 5.70
CA LEU A 465 3.22 -27.96 4.93
C LEU A 465 1.80 -28.00 5.51
N LYS A 466 1.26 -29.20 5.77
CA LYS A 466 -0.08 -29.36 6.34
C LYS A 466 -0.21 -28.71 7.72
N ILE A 467 0.77 -28.89 8.61
CA ILE A 467 0.74 -28.30 9.96
C ILE A 467 0.86 -26.77 9.88
N SER A 468 1.77 -26.25 9.06
CA SER A 468 1.93 -24.80 8.89
C SER A 468 0.63 -24.15 8.37
N LEU A 469 0.01 -24.74 7.35
CA LEU A 469 -1.26 -24.25 6.82
C LEU A 469 -2.43 -24.42 7.81
N ALA A 470 -2.44 -25.50 8.60
CA ALA A 470 -3.45 -25.74 9.64
C ALA A 470 -3.51 -24.60 10.69
N SER A 471 -2.38 -23.92 10.95
CA SER A 471 -2.32 -22.76 11.85
C SER A 471 -2.99 -21.48 11.30
N ARG A 472 -3.38 -21.46 10.01
CA ARG A 472 -3.83 -20.26 9.27
C ARG A 472 -5.19 -20.42 8.62
N THR A 473 -5.96 -21.41 9.07
CA THR A 473 -7.15 -21.86 8.38
C THR A 473 -8.36 -20.95 8.66
N PRO A 474 -9.22 -20.75 7.65
CA PRO A 474 -10.58 -20.29 7.85
C PRO A 474 -11.36 -21.22 8.80
N LYS A 475 -12.49 -20.75 9.32
CA LYS A 475 -13.25 -21.46 10.38
C LYS A 475 -13.85 -22.82 9.96
N ASP A 476 -14.08 -23.04 8.67
CA ASP A 476 -14.66 -24.28 8.14
C ASP A 476 -13.62 -25.39 7.90
N GLN A 477 -13.96 -26.62 8.30
CA GLN A 477 -13.11 -27.81 8.25
C GLN A 477 -13.09 -28.51 6.88
N SER A 478 -13.92 -28.08 5.92
CA SER A 478 -13.91 -28.56 4.52
C SER A 478 -12.52 -28.49 3.86
N LEU A 479 -11.67 -27.60 4.35
CA LEU A 479 -10.28 -27.41 3.96
C LEU A 479 -9.42 -28.68 3.99
N CYS A 480 -9.64 -29.61 4.93
CA CYS A 480 -8.81 -30.82 5.03
C CYS A 480 -8.86 -31.64 3.73
N HIS A 481 -10.04 -31.83 3.16
CA HIS A 481 -10.20 -32.55 1.89
C HIS A 481 -9.61 -31.80 0.70
N VAL A 482 -9.67 -30.46 0.69
CA VAL A 482 -9.11 -29.70 -0.43
C VAL A 482 -7.58 -29.66 -0.36
N LEU A 483 -7.00 -29.55 0.84
CA LEU A 483 -5.57 -29.74 1.05
C LEU A 483 -5.15 -31.16 0.64
N GLU A 484 -5.92 -32.20 0.96
CA GLU A 484 -5.65 -33.57 0.48
C GLU A 484 -5.65 -33.69 -1.04
N GLN A 485 -6.59 -33.01 -1.74
CA GLN A 485 -6.63 -32.98 -3.20
C GLN A 485 -5.41 -32.25 -3.79
N VAL A 486 -5.11 -31.03 -3.35
CA VAL A 486 -3.96 -30.25 -3.84
C VAL A 486 -2.64 -30.96 -3.54
N CYS A 487 -2.49 -31.53 -2.34
CA CYS A 487 -1.35 -32.36 -1.98
C CYS A 487 -1.30 -33.67 -2.79
N GLY A 488 -2.45 -34.23 -3.16
CA GLY A 488 -2.55 -35.39 -4.03
C GLY A 488 -2.04 -35.13 -5.45
N VAL A 489 -2.32 -33.94 -6.00
CA VAL A 489 -1.75 -33.48 -7.28
C VAL A 489 -0.24 -33.25 -7.15
N LEU A 490 0.21 -32.58 -6.09
CA LEU A 490 1.64 -32.36 -5.82
C LEU A 490 2.43 -33.69 -5.68
N LYS A 491 1.84 -34.73 -5.11
CA LYS A 491 2.44 -36.09 -5.05
C LYS A 491 2.61 -36.78 -6.40
N GLN A 492 1.90 -36.34 -7.44
CA GLN A 492 2.00 -36.89 -8.80
C GLN A 492 2.99 -36.10 -9.68
N GLY A 493 3.37 -34.89 -9.27
CA GLY A 493 4.30 -34.00 -9.99
C GLY A 493 5.70 -33.86 -9.37
N SER A 494 5.95 -34.53 -8.24
CA SER A 494 7.24 -34.62 -7.53
C SER A 494 7.83 -36.02 -7.57
#